data_AF-A0A9E3FZ00-F1
#
_entry.id   AF-A0A9E3FZ00-F1
#
_cell.length_a   1.000
_cell.length_b   1.000
_cell.length_c   1.000
_cell.angle_alpha   90.00
_cell.angle_beta   90.00
_cell.angle_gamma   90.00
#
_symmetry.space_group_name_H-M   'P 1'
#
loop_
_entity.id
_entity.type
_entity.pdbx_description
1 polymer ?
#
loop_
_entity_poly.entity_id
_entity_poly.type
_entity_poly.pdbx_seq_one_letter_code
_entity_poly.pdbx_strand_id
1 'polypeptide(L)' 'MTIQLSARDWLDLGLKVLARHGFAALKADRLAKTMGVSRGSFYWHFADIAAFHGAILKHWREV' A
#
# COMPACT_ATOMS: atom_id res chain seq x y z
N MET A 1 -0.80 16.89 15.09
CA MET A 1 -1.20 16.84 13.67
C MET A 1 -1.19 15.38 13.23
N THR A 2 -2.34 14.80 12.93
CA THR A 2 -2.42 13.45 12.35
C THR A 2 -2.05 13.55 10.87
N ILE A 3 -0.90 13.01 10.51
CA ILE A 3 -0.49 12.91 9.10
C ILE A 3 -1.37 11.82 8.48
N GLN A 4 -2.35 12.23 7.66
CA GLN A 4 -3.17 11.29 6.91
C GLN A 4 -2.39 10.85 5.68
N LEU A 5 -2.17 9.55 5.53
CA LEU A 5 -1.56 9.01 4.32
C LEU A 5 -2.50 9.20 3.14
N SER A 6 -1.95 9.44 1.96
CA SER A 6 -2.69 9.40 0.71
C SER A 6 -2.65 7.98 0.12
N ALA A 7 -3.58 7.67 -0.78
CA ALA A 7 -3.53 6.41 -1.54
C ALA A 7 -2.19 6.25 -2.29
N ARG A 8 -1.58 7.35 -2.75
CA ARG A 8 -0.28 7.35 -3.43
C ARG A 8 0.85 6.90 -2.52
N ASP A 9 0.87 7.33 -1.26
CA ASP A 9 1.90 6.90 -0.29
C ASP A 9 1.90 5.38 -0.10
N TRP A 10 0.71 4.78 -0.06
CA TRP A 10 0.54 3.33 0.01
C TRP A 10 1.02 2.63 -1.25
N LEU A 11 0.74 3.18 -2.43
CA LEU A 11 1.17 2.62 -3.72
C LEU A 11 2.69 2.69 -3.90
N ASP A 12 3.30 3.83 -3.54
CA ASP A 12 4.75 4.02 -3.62
C ASP A 12 5.50 3.08 -2.67
N LEU A 13 4.99 2.89 -1.45
CA LEU A 13 5.53 1.88 -0.54
C LEU A 13 5.28 0.46 -1.07
N GLY A 14 4.10 0.20 -1.60
CA GLY A 14 3.72 -1.08 -2.19
C GLY A 14 4.70 -1.52 -3.28
N LEU A 15 5.04 -0.62 -4.21
CA LEU A 15 6.04 -0.88 -5.25
C LEU A 15 7.43 -1.16 -4.66
N LYS A 16 7.87 -0.39 -3.66
CA LYS A 16 9.15 -0.64 -2.98
C LYS A 16 9.19 -2.01 -2.30
N VAL A 17 8.10 -2.42 -1.66
CA VAL A 17 7.99 -3.72 -1.00
C VAL A 17 7.93 -4.85 -2.03
N LEU A 18 7.18 -4.68 -3.11
CA LEU A 18 7.11 -5.65 -4.20
C LEU A 18 8.50 -5.89 -4.81
N ALA A 19 9.24 -4.82 -5.12
CA ALA A 19 10.56 -4.90 -5.72
C ALA A 19 11.60 -5.60 -4.80
N ARG A 20 11.50 -5.40 -3.48
CA ARG A 20 12.48 -5.95 -2.51
C ARG A 20 12.13 -7.33 -1.97
N HIS A 21 10.85 -7.64 -1.84
CA HIS A 21 10.39 -8.79 -1.07
C HIS A 21 9.37 -9.67 -1.83
N GLY A 22 9.04 -9.32 -3.07
CA GLY A 22 8.11 -10.06 -3.90
C GLY A 22 6.64 -9.94 -3.47
N PHE A 23 5.76 -10.59 -4.24
CA PHE A 23 4.31 -10.48 -4.09
C PHE A 23 3.80 -10.91 -2.70
N ALA A 24 4.38 -11.95 -2.10
CA ALA A 24 3.97 -12.45 -0.79
C ALA A 24 4.10 -11.41 0.34
N ALA A 25 4.89 -10.35 0.12
CA ALA A 25 5.07 -9.25 1.06
C ALA A 25 3.98 -8.15 0.97
N LEU A 26 3.18 -8.12 -0.10
CA LEU A 26 2.13 -7.12 -0.31
C LEU A 26 0.89 -7.42 0.53
N LYS A 27 1.00 -7.23 1.84
CA LYS A 27 -0.08 -7.43 2.82
C LYS A 27 -0.35 -6.13 3.58
N ALA A 28 -1.63 -5.79 3.77
CA ALA A 28 -2.06 -4.56 4.44
C ALA A 28 -1.43 -4.38 5.83
N ASP A 29 -1.43 -5.44 6.66
CA ASP A 29 -0.84 -5.37 8.02
C ASP A 29 0.65 -5.05 7.99
N ARG A 30 1.39 -5.63 7.04
CA ARG A 30 2.83 -5.41 6.91
C ARG A 30 3.11 -3.97 6.48
N LEU A 31 2.38 -3.48 5.49
CA LEU A 31 2.52 -2.11 4.99
C LEU A 31 2.15 -1.09 6.06
N ALA A 32 1.05 -1.30 6.77
CA ALA A 32 0.63 -0.45 7.88
C ALA A 32 1.69 -0.38 8.98
N LYS A 33 2.29 -1.53 9.34
CA LYS A 33 3.43 -1.59 10.28
C LYS A 33 4.64 -0.83 9.76
N THR A 34 4.97 -0.94 8.47
CA THR A 34 6.08 -0.20 7.86
C THR A 34 5.83 1.32 7.84
N MET A 35 4.59 1.77 7.70
CA MET A 35 4.22 3.19 7.69
C MET A 35 3.94 3.76 9.10
N GLY A 36 3.92 2.91 10.13
CA GLY A 36 3.61 3.35 11.50
C GLY A 36 2.15 3.76 11.72
N VAL A 37 1.22 3.23 10.92
CA VAL A 37 -0.22 3.55 10.99
C VAL A 37 -1.05 2.30 11.30
N SER A 38 -2.32 2.52 11.63
CA SER A 38 -3.27 1.42 11.82
C SER A 38 -3.66 0.79 10.48
N ARG A 39 -4.04 -0.49 10.53
CA ARG A 39 -4.66 -1.18 9.38
C ARG A 39 -5.94 -0.48 8.90
N GLY A 40 -6.65 0.21 9.80
CA GLY A 40 -7.84 0.99 9.44
C GLY A 40 -7.54 2.11 8.44
N SER A 41 -6.37 2.76 8.52
CA SER A 41 -5.96 3.78 7.55
C SER A 41 -5.88 3.23 6.13
N PHE A 42 -5.45 1.98 5.95
CA PHE A 42 -5.43 1.33 4.64
C PHE A 42 -6.83 1.22 4.02
N TYR A 43 -7.81 0.81 4.82
CA TYR A 43 -9.17 0.56 4.34
C TYR A 43 -9.95 1.83 3.97
N TRP A 44 -9.49 3.01 4.39
CA TRP A 44 -10.00 4.28 3.87
C TRP A 44 -9.65 4.52 2.40
N HIS A 45 -8.61 3.85 1.88
CA HIS A 45 -8.12 4.01 0.50
C HIS A 45 -8.43 2.81 -0.39
N PHE A 46 -8.43 1.60 0.16
CA PHE A 46 -8.64 0.36 -0.61
C PHE A 46 -9.65 -0.54 0.10
N ALA A 47 -10.65 -1.02 -0.63
CA ALA A 47 -11.68 -1.91 -0.09
C ALA A 47 -11.07 -3.22 0.47
N ASP A 48 -10.07 -3.76 -0.21
CA ASP A 48 -9.34 -4.96 0.19
C ASP A 48 -7.93 -4.98 -0.42
N ILE A 49 -7.21 -6.08 -0.16
CA ILE A 49 -5.84 -6.25 -0.65
C ILE A 49 -5.76 -6.48 -2.16
N ALA A 50 -6.81 -7.05 -2.78
CA ALA A 50 -6.86 -7.30 -4.22
C ALA A 50 -7.07 -5.99 -4.98
N ALA A 51 -7.94 -5.10 -4.48
CA ALA A 51 -8.11 -3.74 -4.99
C ALA A 51 -6.79 -2.95 -4.95
N PHE A 52 -6.03 -3.10 -3.87
CA PHE A 52 -4.70 -2.51 -3.76
C PHE A 52 -3.69 -3.11 -4.74
N HIS A 53 -3.67 -4.43 -4.95
CA HIS A 53 -2.80 -5.06 -5.96
C HIS A 53 -3.13 -4.56 -7.38
N GLY A 54 -4.42 -4.45 -7.71
CA GLY A 54 -4.86 -3.87 -8.98
C GLY A 54 -4.43 -2.42 -9.14
N ALA A 55 -4.54 -1.63 -8.06
CA ALA A 55 -4.08 -0.25 -8.04
C ALA A 55 -2.55 -0.14 -8.19
N ILE A 56 -1.76 -1.04 -7.59
CA ILE A 56 -0.31 -1.12 -7.78
C ILE A 56 0.04 -1.34 -9.26
N LEU A 57 -0.63 -2.29 -9.92
CA LEU A 57 -0.35 -2.58 -11.33
C LEU A 57 -0.71 -1.39 -12.23
N LYS A 58 -1.75 -0.63 -11.88
CA LYS A 58 -2.08 0.61 -12.57
C LYS A 58 -1.02 1.68 -12.33
N HIS A 59 -0.65 1.91 -11.07
CA HIS A 59 0.36 2.88 -10.67
C HIS A 59 1.72 2.60 -11.31
N TRP A 60 2.12 1.33 -11.39
CA TRP A 60 3.38 0.93 -12.04
C TRP A 60 3.44 1.30 -13.53
N ARG A 61 2.31 1.23 -14.26
CA ARG A 61 2.29 1.60 -15.68
C ARG A 61 2.43 3.09 -15.93
N GLU A 62 2.21 3.92 -14.91
CA GLU A 62 2.34 5.37 -14.97
C GLU A 62 3.75 5.86 -14.54
N VAL A 63 4.61 4.93 -14.08
CA VAL A 63 6.04 5.15 -13.75
C VAL A 63 6.90 4.88 -14.97
#